data_AF-A0A7C4PHY0-F1
#
_entry.id   AF-A0A7C4PHY0-F1
#
_cell.length_a   1.000
_cell.length_b   1.000
_cell.length_c   1.000
_cell.angle_alpha   90.00
_cell.angle_beta   90.00
_cell.angle_gamma   90.00
#
_symmetry.space_group_name_H-M   'P 1'
#
loop_
_entity.id
_entity.type
_entity.pdbx_description
1 polymer ?
#
loop_
_entity_poly.entity_id
_entity_poly.type
_entity_poly.pdbx_seq_one_letter_code
_entity_poly.pdbx_strand_id
1 'polypeptide(L)'
;MPRRKRRTIELPAIQLPALKALLARLPKVKLADPGKMVRQALVLVAVVILALVMMNINARLGEYYRLSAERDRLKTEVLQLTSTYQALVTQMAYAQSDLAAEDFARNAHMIREGEKLVVPLTPAGNPTPTPVSTPAPPAPVQNWQVWWALFFEP
;
A
#
# COMPACT_ATOMS: atom_id res chain seq x y z
N MET A 1 -22.72 -103.08 -12.89
CA MET A 1 -22.83 -101.62 -12.68
C MET A 1 -23.31 -101.34 -11.26
N PRO A 2 -22.56 -100.63 -10.38
CA PRO A 2 -23.08 -100.22 -9.09
C PRO A 2 -23.49 -98.74 -9.08
N ARG A 3 -24.75 -98.47 -8.69
CA ARG A 3 -25.29 -97.11 -8.45
C ARG A 3 -24.80 -96.60 -7.08
N ARG A 4 -24.03 -95.51 -7.06
CA ARG A 4 -23.65 -94.80 -5.82
C ARG A 4 -24.87 -94.08 -5.22
N LYS A 5 -25.30 -94.50 -4.03
CA LYS A 5 -26.30 -93.79 -3.20
C LYS A 5 -25.68 -92.51 -2.62
N ARG A 6 -26.34 -91.36 -2.83
CA ARG A 6 -25.97 -90.08 -2.19
C ARG A 6 -26.20 -90.20 -0.68
N ARG A 7 -25.16 -89.97 0.13
CA ARG A 7 -25.29 -89.80 1.58
C ARG A 7 -25.60 -88.33 1.87
N THR A 8 -26.81 -88.06 2.37
CA THR A 8 -27.18 -86.79 2.97
C THR A 8 -26.46 -86.69 4.32
N ILE A 9 -25.66 -85.64 4.53
CA ILE A 9 -24.93 -85.41 5.77
C ILE A 9 -25.83 -84.55 6.66
N GLU A 10 -26.50 -85.17 7.63
CA GLU A 10 -27.14 -84.48 8.75
C GLU A 10 -26.03 -83.92 9.65
N LEU A 11 -25.85 -82.60 9.69
CA LEU A 11 -24.89 -81.99 10.63
C LEU A 11 -25.43 -82.14 12.06
N PRO A 12 -24.69 -82.79 12.98
CA PRO A 12 -25.12 -82.87 14.37
C PRO A 12 -25.21 -81.45 14.95
N ALA A 13 -26.25 -81.17 15.72
CA ALA A 13 -26.38 -79.91 16.45
C ALA A 13 -25.25 -79.81 17.50
N ILE A 14 -24.12 -79.24 17.10
CA ILE A 14 -22.95 -79.06 17.96
C ILE A 14 -23.29 -77.97 18.99
N GLN A 15 -23.69 -78.37 20.20
CA GLN A 15 -23.71 -77.46 21.34
C GLN A 15 -22.26 -77.15 21.71
N LEU A 16 -21.76 -75.97 21.34
CA LEU A 16 -20.39 -75.51 21.59
C LEU A 16 -20.36 -74.57 22.82
N PRO A 17 -20.37 -75.08 24.07
CA PRO A 17 -20.15 -74.24 25.25
C PRO A 17 -18.75 -73.58 25.22
N ALA A 18 -17.80 -74.24 24.56
CA ALA A 18 -16.44 -73.73 24.35
C ALA A 18 -16.40 -72.42 23.53
N LEU A 19 -17.30 -72.24 22.55
CA LEU A 19 -17.38 -71.00 21.79
C LEU A 19 -17.86 -69.83 22.66
N LYS A 20 -18.84 -70.07 23.55
CA LYS A 20 -19.33 -69.04 24.48
C LYS A 20 -18.24 -68.61 25.47
N ALA A 21 -17.46 -69.57 25.98
CA ALA A 21 -16.34 -69.29 26.87
C ALA A 21 -15.21 -68.51 26.18
N LEU A 22 -14.97 -68.79 24.88
CA LEU A 22 -13.96 -68.09 24.08
C LEU A 22 -14.41 -66.66 23.73
N LEU A 23 -15.70 -66.47 23.41
CA LEU A 23 -16.31 -65.15 23.22
C LEU A 23 -16.28 -64.29 24.49
N ALA A 24 -16.49 -64.90 25.66
CA ALA A 24 -16.44 -64.20 26.95
C ALA A 24 -15.04 -63.71 27.33
N ARG A 25 -13.98 -64.29 26.73
CA ARG A 25 -12.58 -63.92 26.96
C ARG A 25 -12.05 -62.89 25.96
N LEU A 26 -12.84 -62.46 24.99
CA LEU A 26 -12.41 -61.41 24.07
C LEU A 26 -12.28 -60.07 24.83
N PRO A 27 -11.12 -59.38 24.74
CA PRO A 27 -10.97 -58.07 25.34
C PRO A 27 -11.96 -57.11 24.68
N LYS A 28 -12.70 -56.35 25.49
CA LYS A 28 -13.61 -55.31 25.02
C LYS A 28 -12.78 -54.17 24.43
N VAL A 29 -12.47 -54.22 23.14
CA VAL A 29 -11.81 -53.13 22.42
C VAL A 29 -12.81 -51.97 22.33
N LYS A 30 -12.51 -50.86 23.01
CA LYS A 30 -13.28 -49.62 22.86
C LYS A 30 -12.97 -49.04 21.48
N LEU A 31 -13.85 -49.26 20.50
CA LEU A 31 -13.80 -48.54 19.23
C LEU A 31 -13.89 -47.03 19.54
N ALA A 32 -13.01 -46.24 18.93
CA ALA A 32 -12.96 -44.79 19.13
C ALA A 32 -14.35 -44.16 18.96
N ASP A 33 -14.72 -43.24 19.87
CA ASP A 33 -16.03 -42.60 19.83
C ASP A 33 -16.23 -41.90 18.46
N PRO A 34 -17.21 -42.34 17.63
CA PRO A 34 -17.35 -41.84 16.27
C PRO A 34 -17.63 -40.32 16.24
N GLY A 35 -18.28 -39.78 17.27
CA GLY A 35 -18.51 -38.33 17.41
C GLY A 35 -17.23 -37.51 17.64
N LYS A 36 -16.22 -38.05 18.31
CA LYS A 36 -14.94 -37.36 18.52
C LYS A 36 -14.11 -37.34 17.23
N MET A 37 -14.12 -38.44 16.48
CA MET A 37 -13.47 -38.56 15.17
C MET A 37 -14.04 -37.54 14.16
N VAL A 38 -15.38 -37.39 14.09
CA VAL A 38 -16.02 -36.41 13.19
C VAL A 38 -15.68 -34.97 13.59
N ARG A 39 -15.68 -34.65 14.89
CA ARG A 39 -15.28 -33.31 15.37
C ARG A 39 -13.82 -33.00 15.04
N GLN A 40 -12.92 -33.96 15.23
CA GLN A 40 -11.50 -33.81 14.90
C GLN A 40 -11.29 -33.63 13.40
N ALA A 41 -11.99 -34.39 12.56
CA ALA A 41 -11.96 -34.23 11.11
C ALA A 41 -12.46 -32.84 10.68
N LEU A 42 -13.55 -32.35 11.31
CA LEU A 42 -14.11 -31.03 11.00
C LEU A 42 -13.15 -29.89 11.38
N VAL A 43 -12.49 -29.99 12.54
CA VAL A 43 -11.44 -29.03 12.95
C VAL A 43 -10.26 -29.08 11.99
N LEU A 44 -9.81 -30.27 11.61
CA LEU A 44 -8.70 -30.43 10.66
C LEU A 44 -9.03 -29.80 9.31
N VAL A 45 -10.23 -30.05 8.78
CA VAL A 45 -10.72 -29.42 7.54
C VAL A 45 -10.78 -27.91 7.68
N ALA A 46 -11.29 -27.39 8.80
CA ALA A 46 -11.35 -25.95 9.04
C ALA A 46 -9.95 -25.31 9.05
N VAL A 47 -8.96 -25.96 9.66
CA VAL A 47 -7.56 -25.49 9.68
C VAL A 47 -6.96 -25.51 8.28
N VAL A 48 -7.21 -26.55 7.49
CA VAL A 48 -6.74 -26.64 6.10
C VAL A 48 -7.35 -25.53 5.24
N ILE A 49 -8.65 -25.28 5.37
CA ILE A 49 -9.33 -24.18 4.67
C ILE A 49 -8.72 -22.84 5.07
N LEU A 50 -8.51 -22.61 6.38
CA LEU A 50 -7.90 -21.37 6.87
C LEU A 50 -6.50 -21.16 6.27
N ALA A 51 -5.67 -22.21 6.23
CA ALA A 51 -4.34 -22.15 5.62
C ALA A 51 -4.41 -21.80 4.11
N LEU A 52 -5.35 -22.39 3.37
CA LEU A 52 -5.56 -22.09 1.95
C LEU A 52 -6.03 -20.65 1.72
N VAL A 53 -6.92 -20.13 2.58
CA VAL A 53 -7.39 -18.74 2.51
C VAL A 53 -6.24 -17.77 2.76
N MET A 54 -5.43 -18.00 3.79
CA MET A 54 -4.25 -17.17 4.09
C MET A 54 -3.26 -17.17 2.91
N MET A 55 -3.00 -18.32 2.30
CA MET A 55 -2.13 -18.43 1.14
C MET A 55 -2.67 -17.65 -0.08
N ASN A 56 -3.97 -17.78 -0.37
CA ASN A 56 -4.60 -17.11 -1.52
C ASN A 56 -4.72 -15.59 -1.31
N ILE A 57 -5.02 -15.14 -0.10
CA ILE A 57 -5.05 -13.71 0.25
C ILE A 57 -3.66 -13.10 0.14
N ASN A 58 -2.62 -13.78 0.64
CA ASN A 58 -1.24 -13.31 0.54
C ASN A 58 -0.79 -13.15 -0.92
N ALA A 59 -1.13 -14.09 -1.79
CA ALA A 59 -0.80 -14.01 -3.22
C ALA A 59 -1.53 -12.84 -3.92
N ARG A 60 -2.82 -12.66 -3.65
CA ARG A 60 -3.63 -11.61 -4.26
C ARG A 60 -3.23 -10.21 -3.78
N LEU A 61 -2.95 -10.06 -2.49
CA LEU A 61 -2.53 -8.78 -1.90
C LEU A 61 -1.26 -8.25 -2.57
N GLY A 62 -0.26 -9.11 -2.82
CA GLY A 62 0.98 -8.70 -3.48
C GLY A 62 0.76 -8.09 -4.87
N GLU A 63 -0.11 -8.72 -5.67
CA GLU A 63 -0.44 -8.23 -7.01
C GLU A 63 -1.28 -6.95 -6.98
N TYR A 64 -2.23 -6.84 -6.05
CA TYR A 64 -2.99 -5.60 -5.83
C TYR A 64 -2.09 -4.43 -5.41
N TYR A 65 -1.15 -4.63 -4.49
CA TYR A 65 -0.24 -3.58 -4.05
C TYR A 65 0.68 -3.12 -5.18
N ARG A 66 1.19 -4.05 -6.00
CA ARG A 66 2.02 -3.70 -7.16
C ARG A 66 1.23 -2.86 -8.16
N LEU A 67 0.03 -3.31 -8.53
CA LEU A 67 -0.81 -2.60 -9.50
C LEU A 67 -1.27 -1.24 -8.99
N SER A 68 -1.58 -1.13 -7.69
CA SER A 68 -1.95 0.14 -7.06
C SER A 68 -0.78 1.13 -7.07
N ALA A 69 0.43 0.67 -6.70
CA ALA A 69 1.61 1.51 -6.70
C ALA A 69 1.96 2.03 -8.12
N GLU A 70 1.81 1.19 -9.14
CA GLU A 70 1.97 1.58 -10.55
C GLU A 70 0.95 2.65 -10.95
N ARG A 71 -0.32 2.46 -10.56
CA ARG A 71 -1.41 3.40 -10.82
C ARG A 71 -1.17 4.76 -10.17
N ASP A 72 -0.68 4.78 -8.94
CA ASP A 72 -0.45 6.02 -8.20
C ASP A 72 0.76 6.79 -8.74
N ARG A 73 1.80 6.09 -9.20
CA ARG A 73 2.91 6.71 -9.95
C ARG A 73 2.43 7.37 -11.23
N LEU A 74 1.68 6.65 -12.07
CA LEU A 74 1.15 7.19 -13.33
C LEU A 74 0.21 8.38 -13.12
N LYS A 75 -0.65 8.34 -12.08
CA LYS A 75 -1.49 9.49 -11.72
C LYS A 75 -0.68 10.72 -11.39
N THR A 76 0.41 10.55 -10.64
CA THR A 76 1.28 11.67 -10.24
C THR A 76 1.95 12.29 -11.46
N GLU A 77 2.44 11.47 -12.39
CA GLU A 77 3.03 11.93 -13.64
C GLU A 77 2.01 12.69 -14.51
N VAL A 78 0.80 12.16 -14.66
CA VAL A 78 -0.28 12.82 -15.41
C VAL A 78 -0.65 14.17 -14.79
N LEU A 79 -0.70 14.28 -13.47
CA LEU A 79 -0.97 15.54 -12.79
C LEU A 79 0.10 16.58 -13.08
N GLN A 80 1.38 16.21 -13.04
CA GLN A 80 2.50 17.10 -13.36
C GLN A 80 2.48 17.56 -14.82
N LEU A 81 2.20 16.64 -15.75
CA LEU A 81 2.08 16.97 -17.17
C LEU A 81 0.90 17.91 -17.42
N THR A 82 -0.24 17.67 -16.77
CA THR A 82 -1.44 18.49 -16.91
C THR A 82 -1.23 19.89 -16.35
N SER A 83 -0.56 20.03 -15.20
CA SER A 83 -0.23 21.34 -14.63
C SER A 83 0.74 22.12 -15.52
N THR A 84 1.74 21.44 -16.08
CA THR A 84 2.70 22.04 -17.01
C THR A 84 2.01 22.49 -18.29
N TYR A 85 1.12 21.66 -18.84
CA TYR A 85 0.32 22.00 -20.02
C TYR A 85 -0.54 23.23 -19.76
N GLN A 86 -1.25 23.29 -18.63
CA GLN A 86 -2.07 24.46 -18.29
C GLN A 86 -1.23 25.73 -18.16
N ALA A 87 -0.09 25.68 -17.46
CA ALA A 87 0.81 26.81 -17.35
C ALA A 87 1.30 27.30 -18.73
N LEU A 88 1.62 26.37 -19.63
CA LEU A 88 2.08 26.70 -20.98
C LEU A 88 0.96 27.30 -21.84
N VAL A 89 -0.27 26.78 -21.73
CA VAL A 89 -1.45 27.34 -22.40
C VAL A 89 -1.73 28.76 -21.89
N THR A 90 -1.61 29.01 -20.59
CA THR A 90 -1.75 30.37 -20.02
C THR A 90 -0.68 31.32 -20.56
N GLN A 91 0.59 30.88 -20.65
CA GLN A 91 1.67 31.68 -21.23
C GLN A 91 1.42 31.97 -22.71
N MET A 92 0.95 30.99 -23.47
CA MET A 92 0.60 31.18 -24.88
C MET A 92 -0.53 32.21 -25.03
N ALA A 93 -1.59 32.09 -24.23
CA ALA A 93 -2.71 33.03 -24.26
C ALA A 93 -2.26 34.46 -23.89
N TYR A 94 -1.38 34.60 -22.90
CA TYR A 94 -0.77 35.89 -22.55
C TYR A 94 0.04 36.45 -23.72
N ALA A 95 0.94 35.65 -24.30
CA ALA A 95 1.79 36.08 -25.41
C ALA A 95 1.01 36.48 -26.67
N GLN A 96 -0.19 35.94 -26.87
CA GLN A 96 -1.10 36.31 -27.96
C GLN A 96 -1.97 37.54 -27.66
N SER A 97 -1.96 38.04 -26.42
CA SER A 97 -2.81 39.15 -26.01
C SER A 97 -2.19 40.51 -26.31
N ASP A 98 -3.04 41.52 -26.54
CA ASP A 98 -2.62 42.92 -26.72
C ASP A 98 -1.87 43.47 -25.51
N LEU A 99 -2.13 42.93 -24.31
CA LEU A 99 -1.47 43.33 -23.08
C LEU A 99 0.02 42.96 -23.11
N ALA A 100 0.38 41.79 -23.64
CA ALA A 100 1.78 41.41 -23.82
C ALA A 100 2.49 42.29 -24.87
N ALA A 101 1.79 42.70 -25.92
CA ALA A 101 2.31 43.64 -26.91
C ALA A 101 2.56 45.03 -26.29
N GLU A 102 1.64 45.52 -25.48
CA GLU A 102 1.78 46.78 -24.75
C GLU A 102 2.93 46.72 -23.73
N ASP A 103 3.01 45.67 -22.91
CA ASP A 103 4.11 45.49 -21.94
C ASP A 103 5.47 45.46 -22.63
N PHE A 104 5.58 44.79 -23.78
CA PHE A 104 6.78 44.82 -24.59
C PHE A 104 7.09 46.24 -25.10
N ALA A 105 6.10 46.95 -25.61
CA ALA A 105 6.25 48.33 -26.08
C ALA A 105 6.76 49.25 -24.95
N ARG A 106 6.22 49.12 -23.73
CA ARG A 106 6.68 49.87 -22.55
C ARG A 106 8.13 49.56 -22.18
N ASN A 107 8.50 48.28 -22.17
CA ASN A 107 9.87 47.84 -21.89
C ASN A 107 10.86 48.29 -22.98
N ALA A 108 10.41 48.36 -24.23
CA ALA A 108 11.20 48.87 -25.36
C ALA A 108 11.23 50.41 -25.45
N HIS A 109 10.65 51.13 -24.48
CA HIS A 109 10.49 52.58 -24.48
C HIS A 109 9.74 53.14 -25.71
N MET A 110 8.89 52.31 -26.32
CA MET A 110 7.97 52.74 -27.37
C MET A 110 6.80 53.51 -26.72
N ILE A 111 6.33 54.52 -27.44
CA ILE A 111 5.22 55.39 -27.02
C ILE A 111 4.10 55.30 -28.05
N ARG A 112 2.85 55.33 -27.60
CA ARG A 112 1.70 55.46 -28.52
C ARG A 112 1.64 56.87 -29.10
N GLU A 113 1.01 57.01 -30.26
CA GLU A 113 0.77 58.34 -30.84
C GLU A 113 0.04 59.24 -29.85
N GLY A 114 0.68 60.34 -29.44
CA GLY A 114 0.15 61.31 -28.46
C GLY A 114 0.68 61.18 -27.02
N GLU A 115 1.45 60.14 -26.68
CA GLU A 115 2.08 60.02 -25.36
C GLU A 115 3.40 60.78 -25.25
N LYS A 116 3.72 61.29 -24.04
CA LYS A 116 5.01 61.91 -23.71
C LYS A 116 5.81 61.01 -22.78
N LEU A 117 6.95 60.53 -23.25
CA LEU A 117 7.94 59.83 -22.40
C LEU A 117 8.60 60.84 -21.45
N VAL A 118 8.35 60.69 -20.15
CA VAL A 118 9.03 61.48 -19.10
C VAL A 118 10.13 60.61 -18.50
N VAL A 119 11.39 60.98 -18.72
CA VAL A 119 12.54 60.36 -18.06
C VAL A 119 12.93 61.24 -16.87
N PRO A 120 12.75 60.79 -15.61
CA PRO A 120 13.21 61.54 -14.45
C PRO A 120 14.73 61.62 -14.48
N LEU A 121 15.27 62.83 -14.64
CA LEU A 121 16.69 63.07 -14.41
C LEU A 121 16.92 63.09 -12.90
N THR A 122 17.76 62.19 -12.40
CA THR A 122 18.25 62.30 -11.03
C THR A 122 19.08 63.59 -10.95
N PRO A 123 18.80 64.51 -10.01
CA PRO A 123 19.64 65.68 -9.83
C PRO A 123 21.08 65.24 -9.56
N ALA A 124 22.07 65.90 -10.18
CA ALA A 124 23.48 65.63 -9.95
C ALA A 124 23.82 65.88 -8.47
N GLY A 125 23.88 64.79 -7.70
CA GLY A 125 24.01 64.84 -6.25
C GLY A 125 23.28 63.66 -5.61
N ASN A 126 23.75 62.44 -5.88
CA ASN A 126 23.39 61.30 -5.04
C ASN A 126 23.83 61.64 -3.60
N PRO A 127 22.95 61.66 -2.58
CA PRO A 127 23.42 61.50 -1.22
C PRO A 127 24.09 60.12 -1.16
N THR A 128 25.40 60.09 -0.96
CA THR A 128 26.12 58.84 -0.65
C THR A 128 25.40 58.22 0.56
N PRO A 129 24.80 57.03 0.44
CA PRO A 129 24.20 56.39 1.60
C PRO A 129 25.32 56.16 2.62
N THR A 130 25.14 56.72 3.81
CA THR A 130 26.05 56.49 4.93
C THR A 130 26.01 54.98 5.22
N PRO A 131 27.16 54.27 5.23
CA PRO A 131 27.15 52.85 5.53
C PRO A 131 26.61 52.66 6.94
N VAL A 132 25.44 52.03 7.04
CA VAL A 132 24.91 51.58 8.33
C VAL A 132 25.83 50.45 8.78
N SER A 133 26.43 50.60 9.95
CA SER A 133 27.28 49.58 10.56
C SER A 133 26.49 48.26 10.65
N THR A 134 26.87 47.27 9.86
CA THR A 134 26.32 45.93 9.95
C THR A 134 26.56 45.42 11.38
N PRO A 135 25.52 44.93 12.10
CA PRO A 135 25.73 44.31 13.41
C PRO A 135 26.76 43.20 13.30
N ALA A 136 27.67 43.12 14.28
CA ALA A 136 28.62 42.02 14.34
C ALA A 136 27.86 40.69 14.30
N PRO A 137 28.31 39.71 13.49
CA PRO A 137 27.67 38.41 13.47
C PRO A 137 27.68 37.82 14.89
N PRO A 138 26.56 37.25 15.37
CA PRO A 138 26.52 36.63 16.68
C PRO A 138 27.59 35.55 16.76
N ALA A 139 28.22 35.44 17.94
CA ALA A 139 29.24 34.42 18.18
C ALA A 139 28.68 33.02 17.84
N PRO A 140 29.51 32.12 17.29
CA PRO A 140 29.05 30.78 16.91
C PRO A 140 28.52 30.06 18.16
N VAL A 141 27.21 29.82 18.14
CA VAL A 141 26.51 29.11 19.20
C VAL A 141 26.93 27.64 19.13
N GLN A 142 27.38 27.07 20.25
CA GLN A 142 27.79 25.67 20.29
C GLN A 142 26.55 24.78 20.24
N ASN A 143 26.62 23.67 19.50
CA ASN A 143 25.46 22.78 19.29
C ASN A 143 24.72 22.38 20.58
N TRP A 144 25.44 22.20 21.69
CA TRP A 144 24.83 21.85 22.97
C TRP A 144 23.93 22.95 23.56
N GLN A 145 24.25 24.23 23.30
CA GLN A 145 23.43 25.36 23.76
C GLN A 145 22.10 25.42 23.02
N VAL A 146 22.10 25.06 21.73
CA VAL A 146 20.89 24.94 20.91
C VAL A 146 19.97 23.84 21.46
N TRP A 147 20.54 22.67 21.78
CA TRP A 147 19.79 21.59 22.40
C TRP A 147 19.24 21.97 23.77
N TRP A 148 20.02 22.70 24.58
CA TRP A 148 19.56 23.14 25.89
C TRP A 148 18.38 24.12 25.80
N ALA A 149 18.45 25.11 24.91
CA ALA A 149 17.37 26.10 24.73
C ALA A 149 16.03 25.44 24.34
N LEU A 150 16.06 24.41 23.48
CA LEU A 150 14.87 23.68 23.04
C LEU A 150 14.07 23.02 24.17
N PHE A 151 14.71 22.68 25.29
CA PHE A 151 14.06 22.00 26.41
C PHE A 151 13.79 22.90 27.62
N PHE A 152 14.49 24.04 27.74
CA PHE A 152 14.52 24.83 28.97
C PHE A 152 14.26 26.33 28.81
N GLU A 153 14.20 26.86 27.59
CA GLU A 153 13.70 28.22 27.33
C GLU A 153 12.23 28.16 26.87
N PRO A 154 11.30 28.92 27.50
CA PRO A 154 9.86 28.90 27.18
C PRO A 154 9.46 29.69 25.93
#